data_AF-A0A2D5EIG4-F1
#
_entry.id   AF-A0A2D5EIG4-F1
#
_cell.length_a   1.000
_cell.length_b   1.000
_cell.length_c   1.000
_cell.angle_alpha   90.00
_cell.angle_beta   90.00
_cell.angle_gamma   90.00
#
_symmetry.space_group_name_H-M   'P 1'
#
loop_
_entity.id
_entity.type
_entity.pdbx_description
1 polymer ?
#
loop_
_entity_poly.entity_id
_entity_poly.type
_entity_poly.pdbx_seq_one_letter_code
_entity_poly.pdbx_strand_id
1 'polypeptide(L)'
;MAQPAFHVFLSHGLESGPGSTKIQALKTVAETFSGVYAEAVDHRSTKDPAERLAQMRHAMAAVGARPEQTILAGSSMGGWVCARTSEQAPVRGCFMLAPALALPDYPESNPVIGAHHARIIHGWNDDVVPVMPVLELARRQQIEALVLPDGHRLENSVQRVAEEFRRFLFLCVENPNPS
;
A
#
# COMPACT_ATOMS: atom_id res chain seq x y z
N MET A 1 26.49 1.59 -11.02
CA MET A 1 25.05 1.86 -11.18
C MET A 1 24.69 2.95 -10.19
N ALA A 2 23.94 3.99 -10.61
CA ALA A 2 23.48 5.02 -9.68
C ALA A 2 22.54 4.39 -8.64
N GLN A 3 22.61 4.84 -7.39
CA GLN A 3 21.71 4.39 -6.32
C GLN A 3 20.27 4.79 -6.67
N PRO A 4 19.25 3.94 -6.42
CA PRO A 4 17.86 4.29 -6.69
C PRO A 4 17.46 5.55 -5.89
N ALA A 5 16.71 6.43 -6.53
CA ALA A 5 16.21 7.66 -5.93
C ALA A 5 14.96 7.40 -5.07
N PHE A 6 14.19 6.36 -5.40
CA PHE A 6 12.95 6.00 -4.70
C PHE A 6 12.87 4.48 -4.46
N HIS A 7 12.27 4.09 -3.34
CA HIS A 7 12.04 2.69 -2.98
C HIS A 7 10.54 2.42 -2.88
N VAL A 8 10.05 1.41 -3.59
CA VAL A 8 8.66 0.96 -3.58
C VAL A 8 8.59 -0.40 -2.89
N PHE A 9 7.93 -0.47 -1.73
CA PHE A 9 7.70 -1.74 -1.02
C PHE A 9 6.26 -2.20 -1.19
N LEU A 10 6.08 -3.44 -1.65
CA LEU A 10 4.79 -4.03 -1.97
C LEU A 10 4.45 -5.13 -0.95
N SER A 11 3.41 -4.93 -0.14
CA SER A 11 2.98 -5.88 0.89
C SER A 11 1.72 -6.65 0.49
N HIS A 12 1.84 -7.98 0.41
CA HIS A 12 0.74 -8.86 0.04
C HIS A 12 -0.29 -9.05 1.18
N GLY A 13 -1.48 -9.58 0.86
CA GLY A 13 -2.51 -9.93 1.84
C GLY A 13 -2.21 -11.22 2.61
N LEU A 14 -2.96 -11.50 3.68
CA LEU A 14 -2.67 -12.55 4.66
C LEU A 14 -2.49 -13.95 4.05
N GLU A 15 -3.41 -14.37 3.17
CA GLU A 15 -3.41 -15.71 2.55
C GLU A 15 -2.72 -15.73 1.17
N SER A 16 -2.00 -14.67 0.82
CA SER A 16 -1.32 -14.54 -0.47
C SER A 16 0.20 -14.48 -0.28
N GLY A 17 0.95 -14.26 -1.36
CA GLY A 17 2.40 -14.12 -1.32
C GLY A 17 2.89 -12.99 -2.21
N PRO A 18 4.22 -12.73 -2.22
CA PRO A 18 4.84 -11.70 -3.05
C PRO A 18 4.57 -11.93 -4.55
N GLY A 19 4.37 -13.18 -4.98
CA GLY A 19 4.01 -13.54 -6.36
C GLY A 19 2.53 -13.38 -6.73
N SER A 20 1.68 -12.81 -5.86
CA SER A 20 0.25 -12.65 -6.17
C SER A 20 0.01 -11.67 -7.33
N THR A 21 -1.06 -11.89 -8.10
CA THR A 21 -1.38 -11.13 -9.33
C THR A 21 -1.38 -9.62 -9.11
N LYS A 22 -1.99 -9.15 -8.02
CA LYS A 22 -2.02 -7.71 -7.69
C LYS A 22 -0.62 -7.17 -7.42
N ILE A 23 0.15 -7.86 -6.58
CA ILE A 23 1.49 -7.41 -6.20
C ILE A 23 2.43 -7.39 -7.41
N GLN A 24 2.38 -8.42 -8.25
CA GLN A 24 3.18 -8.45 -9.48
C GLN A 24 2.75 -7.37 -10.46
N ALA A 25 1.45 -7.11 -10.61
CA ALA A 25 0.96 -6.01 -11.46
C ALA A 25 1.49 -4.64 -10.98
N LEU A 26 1.45 -4.37 -9.67
CA LEU A 26 2.02 -3.14 -9.10
C LEU A 26 3.55 -3.09 -9.28
N LYS A 27 4.25 -4.21 -9.07
CA LYS A 27 5.72 -4.29 -9.24
C LYS A 27 6.13 -3.97 -10.67
N THR A 28 5.48 -4.60 -11.64
CA THR A 28 5.70 -4.34 -13.07
C THR A 28 5.51 -2.86 -13.40
N VAL A 29 4.50 -2.21 -12.83
CA VAL A 29 4.32 -0.76 -13.02
C VAL A 29 5.47 0.03 -12.39
N ALA A 30 5.86 -0.26 -11.14
CA ALA A 30 6.94 0.46 -10.47
C ALA A 30 8.28 0.35 -11.20
N GLU A 31 8.60 -0.83 -11.74
CA GLU A 31 9.84 -1.08 -12.49
C GLU A 31 9.92 -0.34 -13.85
N THR A 32 8.81 0.25 -14.33
CA THR A 32 8.84 1.13 -15.51
C THR A 32 9.35 2.54 -15.22
N PHE A 33 9.46 2.94 -13.95
CA PHE A 33 9.91 4.28 -13.56
C PHE A 33 11.43 4.30 -13.36
N SER A 34 12.10 5.24 -14.03
CA SER A 34 13.54 5.42 -13.88
C SER A 34 13.91 5.85 -12.46
N GLY A 35 14.94 5.23 -11.88
CA GLY A 35 15.40 5.55 -10.52
C GLY A 35 14.53 4.95 -9.39
N VAL A 36 13.57 4.09 -9.71
CA VAL A 36 12.78 3.34 -8.73
C VAL A 36 13.36 1.94 -8.51
N TYR A 37 13.54 1.57 -7.25
CA TYR A 37 13.73 0.18 -6.81
C TYR A 37 12.40 -0.35 -6.27
N ALA A 38 11.95 -1.53 -6.70
CA ALA A 38 10.70 -2.12 -6.25
C ALA A 38 10.91 -3.51 -5.65
N GLU A 39 10.39 -3.73 -4.45
CA GLU A 39 10.49 -4.98 -3.70
C GLU A 39 9.10 -5.47 -3.26
N ALA A 40 8.81 -6.74 -3.52
CA ALA A 40 7.65 -7.41 -2.93
C ALA A 40 8.09 -8.11 -1.64
N VAL A 41 7.68 -7.57 -0.50
CA VAL A 41 8.07 -8.09 0.82
C VAL A 41 7.35 -9.40 1.08
N ASP A 42 8.11 -10.47 1.37
CA ASP A 42 7.55 -11.79 1.64
C ASP A 42 7.21 -11.94 3.13
N HIS A 43 5.91 -11.96 3.41
CA HIS A 43 5.36 -12.13 4.75
C HIS A 43 4.83 -13.54 5.02
N ARG A 44 5.02 -14.51 4.11
CA ARG A 44 4.40 -15.85 4.24
C ARG A 44 4.84 -16.64 5.46
N SER A 45 5.95 -16.27 6.09
CA SER A 45 6.43 -16.93 7.31
C SER A 45 5.57 -16.64 8.54
N THR A 46 4.65 -15.68 8.47
CA THR A 46 3.84 -15.28 9.62
C THR A 46 2.47 -14.71 9.23
N LYS A 47 1.49 -14.93 10.12
CA LYS A 47 0.18 -14.28 10.07
C LYS A 47 0.06 -13.15 11.10
N ASP A 48 1.03 -13.00 11.99
CA ASP A 48 1.03 -11.99 13.04
C ASP A 48 1.28 -10.58 12.45
N PRO A 49 0.34 -9.63 12.61
CA PRO A 49 0.49 -8.27 12.10
C PRO A 49 1.75 -7.55 12.61
N ALA A 50 2.15 -7.76 13.87
CA ALA A 50 3.33 -7.13 14.45
C ALA A 50 4.63 -7.65 13.83
N GLU A 51 4.71 -8.95 13.56
CA GLU A 51 5.84 -9.55 12.86
C GLU A 51 5.91 -9.08 11.40
N ARG A 52 4.76 -8.95 10.71
CA ARG A 52 4.73 -8.40 9.34
C ARG A 52 5.23 -6.95 9.29
N LEU A 53 4.91 -6.14 10.30
CA LEU A 53 5.49 -4.79 10.43
C LEU A 53 7.01 -4.84 10.65
N ALA A 54 7.51 -5.78 11.44
CA ALA A 54 8.94 -5.96 11.63
C ALA A 54 9.65 -6.36 10.32
N GLN A 55 9.03 -7.24 9.53
CA GLN A 55 9.53 -7.62 8.21
C GLN A 55 9.58 -6.43 7.23
N MET A 56 8.55 -5.59 7.21
CA MET A 56 8.54 -4.36 6.41
C MET A 56 9.70 -3.43 6.82
N ARG A 57 9.87 -3.18 8.12
CA ARG A 57 10.99 -2.36 8.63
C ARG A 57 12.35 -2.96 8.27
N HIS A 58 12.49 -4.28 8.35
CA HIS A 58 13.73 -4.96 7.99
C HIS A 58 14.05 -4.82 6.50
N ALA A 59 13.06 -5.01 5.61
CA ALA A 59 13.23 -4.81 4.17
C ALA A 59 13.65 -3.37 3.84
N MET A 60 12.99 -2.38 4.45
CA MET A 60 13.35 -0.96 4.29
C MET A 60 14.79 -0.67 4.75
N ALA A 61 15.19 -1.19 5.91
CA ALA A 61 16.54 -0.99 6.45
C ALA A 61 17.62 -1.69 5.61
N ALA A 62 17.34 -2.88 5.06
CA ALA A 62 18.29 -3.68 4.29
C ALA A 62 18.81 -2.96 3.03
N VAL A 63 18.01 -2.06 2.46
CA VAL A 63 18.39 -1.27 1.28
C VAL A 63 18.66 0.21 1.61
N GLY A 64 18.63 0.58 2.91
CA GLY A 64 18.84 1.96 3.35
C GLY A 64 17.75 2.92 2.86
N ALA A 65 16.50 2.46 2.75
CA ALA A 65 15.39 3.28 2.28
C ALA A 65 15.11 4.42 3.26
N ARG A 66 15.04 5.65 2.74
CA ARG A 66 14.68 6.84 3.51
C ARG A 66 13.17 7.09 3.43
N PRO A 67 12.47 7.42 4.53
CA PRO A 67 11.01 7.61 4.52
C PRO A 67 10.54 8.59 3.43
N GLU A 68 11.21 9.73 3.28
CA GLU A 68 10.87 10.78 2.31
C GLU A 68 11.01 10.35 0.83
N GLN A 69 11.65 9.20 0.59
CA GLN A 69 11.82 8.57 -0.73
C GLN A 69 11.16 7.19 -0.81
N THR A 70 10.38 6.81 0.19
CA THR A 70 9.74 5.49 0.29
C THR A 70 8.28 5.57 -0.10
N ILE A 71 7.86 4.69 -1.00
CA ILE A 71 6.46 4.53 -1.40
C ILE A 71 6.04 3.12 -0.97
N LEU A 72 4.92 3.01 -0.27
CA LEU A 72 4.36 1.76 0.18
C LEU A 72 3.14 1.44 -0.68
N ALA A 73 2.99 0.19 -1.10
CA ALA A 73 1.72 -0.28 -1.65
C ALA A 73 1.34 -1.63 -1.05
N GLY A 74 0.07 -1.83 -0.70
CA GLY A 74 -0.32 -3.05 -0.01
C GLY A 74 -1.76 -3.43 -0.24
N SER A 75 -2.07 -4.72 -0.13
CA SER A 75 -3.42 -5.25 -0.27
C SER A 75 -3.92 -5.96 0.98
N SER A 76 -5.17 -5.69 1.40
CA SER A 76 -5.80 -6.30 2.58
C SER A 76 -4.92 -6.11 3.82
N MET A 77 -4.49 -7.18 4.49
CA MET A 77 -3.52 -7.11 5.60
C MET A 77 -2.23 -6.38 5.22
N GLY A 78 -1.75 -6.49 3.97
CA GLY A 78 -0.60 -5.72 3.51
C GLY A 78 -0.89 -4.22 3.41
N GLY A 79 -2.13 -3.84 3.11
CA GLY A 79 -2.57 -2.44 3.17
C GLY A 79 -2.53 -1.89 4.60
N TRP A 80 -2.93 -2.69 5.59
CA TRP A 80 -2.78 -2.34 7.01
C TRP A 80 -1.30 -2.18 7.41
N VAL A 81 -0.42 -3.09 6.97
CA VAL A 81 1.03 -2.97 7.21
C VAL A 81 1.57 -1.66 6.64
N CYS A 82 1.18 -1.29 5.40
CA CYS A 82 1.59 -0.04 4.78
C CYS A 82 1.07 1.18 5.56
N ALA A 83 -0.21 1.18 5.96
CA ALA A 83 -0.81 2.26 6.73
C ALA A 83 -0.11 2.47 8.09
N ARG A 84 0.11 1.39 8.85
CA ARG A 84 0.83 1.45 10.15
C ARG A 84 2.29 1.82 10.00
N THR A 85 2.95 1.38 8.93
CA THR A 85 4.33 1.81 8.63
C THR A 85 4.38 3.32 8.38
N SER A 86 3.41 3.85 7.62
CA SER A 86 3.32 5.30 7.35
C SER A 86 2.98 6.13 8.58
N GLU A 87 2.27 5.57 9.57
CA GLU A 87 2.01 6.22 10.86
C GLU A 87 3.30 6.38 11.68
N GLN A 88 4.19 5.38 11.61
CA GLN A 88 5.46 5.35 12.35
C GLN A 88 6.56 6.19 11.70
N ALA A 89 6.52 6.34 10.37
CA ALA A 89 7.46 7.14 9.61
C ALA A 89 6.74 7.82 8.43
N PRO A 90 6.84 9.15 8.27
CA PRO A 90 6.13 9.88 7.22
C PRO A 90 6.73 9.56 5.85
N VAL A 91 6.23 8.50 5.23
CA VAL A 91 6.70 8.03 3.92
C VAL A 91 6.19 8.92 2.80
N ARG A 92 6.85 8.88 1.65
CA ARG A 92 6.47 9.63 0.46
C ARG A 92 5.06 9.31 -0.04
N GLY A 93 4.68 8.03 -0.04
CA GLY A 93 3.40 7.59 -0.56
C GLY A 93 2.89 6.30 0.07
N CYS A 94 1.56 6.15 0.19
CA CYS A 94 0.89 4.93 0.63
C CYS A 94 -0.33 4.60 -0.25
N PHE A 95 -0.23 3.53 -1.04
CA PHE A 95 -1.27 3.07 -1.97
C PHE A 95 -1.89 1.76 -1.49
N MET A 96 -3.17 1.78 -1.14
CA MET A 96 -3.82 0.71 -0.39
C MET A 96 -4.96 0.07 -1.16
N LEU A 97 -4.97 -1.27 -1.25
CA LEU A 97 -5.98 -2.05 -1.97
C LEU A 97 -6.82 -2.87 -1.01
N ALA A 98 -8.12 -2.58 -0.92
CA ALA A 98 -9.05 -3.21 0.01
C ALA A 98 -8.46 -3.37 1.43
N PRO A 99 -7.85 -2.31 2.01
CA PRO A 99 -6.96 -2.47 3.16
C PRO A 99 -7.75 -2.85 4.41
N ALA A 100 -7.19 -3.72 5.25
CA ALA A 100 -7.82 -4.19 6.50
C ALA A 100 -7.84 -3.09 7.59
N LEU A 101 -8.58 -2.02 7.32
CA LEU A 101 -8.73 -0.84 8.17
C LEU A 101 -10.16 -0.72 8.71
N ALA A 102 -10.31 -0.03 9.83
CA ALA A 102 -11.59 0.31 10.44
C ALA A 102 -12.52 -0.90 10.64
N LEU A 103 -11.94 -2.07 10.94
CA LEU A 103 -12.66 -3.27 11.30
C LEU A 103 -13.32 -3.07 12.69
N PRO A 104 -14.65 -3.18 12.82
CA PRO A 104 -15.38 -2.83 14.03
C PRO A 104 -14.86 -3.52 15.30
N ASP A 105 -14.51 -4.81 15.19
CA ASP A 105 -14.07 -5.62 16.32
C ASP A 105 -12.56 -5.53 16.61
N TYR A 106 -11.82 -4.71 15.85
CA TYR A 106 -10.36 -4.58 15.94
C TYR A 106 -9.94 -3.11 15.98
N PRO A 107 -9.95 -2.47 17.17
CA PRO A 107 -9.63 -1.04 17.31
C PRO A 107 -8.27 -0.63 16.71
N GLU A 108 -7.27 -1.51 16.75
CA GLU A 108 -5.93 -1.30 16.18
C GLU A 108 -5.91 -1.22 14.63
N SER A 109 -7.06 -1.45 13.99
CA SER A 109 -7.23 -1.32 12.54
C SER A 109 -7.52 0.12 12.08
N ASN A 110 -7.51 1.13 12.96
CA ASN A 110 -7.78 2.54 12.61
C ASN A 110 -6.52 3.43 12.71
N PRO A 111 -5.50 3.24 11.85
CA PRO A 111 -4.29 4.04 11.88
C PRO A 111 -4.51 5.47 11.40
N VAL A 112 -3.68 6.40 11.90
CA VAL A 112 -3.49 7.72 11.29
C VAL A 112 -2.45 7.58 10.19
N ILE A 113 -2.87 7.71 8.94
CA ILE A 113 -1.99 7.50 7.79
C ILE A 113 -1.07 8.72 7.66
N GLY A 114 0.22 8.52 7.93
CA GLY A 114 1.23 9.59 7.94
C GLY A 114 1.96 9.81 6.61
N ALA A 115 1.51 9.17 5.52
CA ALA A 115 2.12 9.34 4.20
C ALA A 115 1.78 10.71 3.57
N HIS A 116 2.74 11.33 2.87
CA HIS A 116 2.52 12.61 2.18
C HIS A 116 1.47 12.51 1.07
N HIS A 117 1.46 11.38 0.35
CA HIS A 117 0.39 11.04 -0.60
C HIS A 117 -0.24 9.72 -0.17
N ALA A 118 -1.56 9.67 -0.10
CA ALA A 118 -2.29 8.46 0.23
C ALA A 118 -3.45 8.23 -0.74
N ARG A 119 -3.66 6.99 -1.15
CA ARG A 119 -4.80 6.60 -1.99
C ARG A 119 -5.31 5.22 -1.61
N ILE A 120 -6.63 5.08 -1.54
CA ILE A 120 -7.33 3.82 -1.28
C ILE A 120 -8.08 3.39 -2.54
N ILE A 121 -7.95 2.12 -2.93
CA ILE A 121 -8.80 1.47 -3.93
C ILE A 121 -9.58 0.35 -3.23
N HIS A 122 -10.90 0.33 -3.33
CA HIS A 122 -11.76 -0.62 -2.64
C HIS A 122 -12.82 -1.22 -3.57
N GLY A 123 -13.40 -2.36 -3.20
CA GLY A 123 -14.52 -2.98 -3.91
C GLY A 123 -15.86 -2.67 -3.24
N TRP A 124 -16.90 -2.32 -4.02
CA TRP A 124 -18.25 -2.13 -3.46
C TRP A 124 -18.80 -3.40 -2.80
N ASN A 125 -18.44 -4.56 -3.33
CA ASN A 125 -18.93 -5.86 -2.89
C ASN A 125 -17.90 -6.60 -2.02
N ASP A 126 -17.05 -5.85 -1.30
CA ASP A 126 -16.09 -6.42 -0.37
C ASP A 126 -16.80 -6.98 0.88
N ASP A 127 -16.81 -8.31 0.98
CA ASP A 127 -17.43 -9.11 2.03
C ASP A 127 -16.46 -9.47 3.17
N VAL A 128 -15.17 -9.14 3.03
CA VAL A 128 -14.13 -9.41 4.03
C VAL A 128 -13.81 -8.13 4.81
N VAL A 129 -13.65 -7.02 4.11
CA VAL A 129 -13.43 -5.69 4.67
C VAL A 129 -14.53 -4.76 4.15
N PRO A 130 -15.59 -4.51 4.95
CA PRO A 130 -16.68 -3.65 4.54
C PRO A 130 -16.18 -2.28 4.10
N VAL A 131 -16.64 -1.82 2.93
CA VAL A 131 -16.15 -0.58 2.31
C VAL A 131 -16.49 0.68 3.10
N MET A 132 -17.66 0.71 3.77
CA MET A 132 -18.16 1.94 4.41
C MET A 132 -17.28 2.42 5.58
N PRO A 133 -16.84 1.57 6.53
CA PRO A 133 -15.87 1.98 7.55
C PRO A 133 -14.55 2.52 6.98
N VAL A 134 -14.04 1.93 5.90
CA VAL A 134 -12.81 2.39 5.22
C VAL A 134 -13.01 3.77 4.59
N LEU A 135 -14.15 4.00 3.93
CA LEU A 135 -14.51 5.31 3.37
C LEU A 135 -14.70 6.37 4.45
N GLU A 136 -15.26 6.00 5.61
CA GLU A 136 -15.40 6.91 6.74
C GLU A 136 -14.03 7.30 7.33
N LEU A 137 -13.09 6.36 7.42
CA LEU A 137 -11.69 6.66 7.76
C LEU A 137 -11.08 7.62 6.73
N ALA A 138 -11.22 7.32 5.43
CA ALA A 138 -10.70 8.15 4.36
C ALA A 138 -11.28 9.57 4.40
N ARG A 139 -12.59 9.70 4.67
CA ARG A 139 -13.27 10.98 4.85
C ARG A 139 -12.70 11.76 6.03
N ARG A 140 -12.50 11.14 7.19
CA ARG A 140 -11.92 11.80 8.37
C ARG A 140 -10.50 12.31 8.13
N GLN A 141 -9.71 11.58 7.33
CA GLN A 141 -8.31 11.89 7.07
C GLN A 141 -8.08 12.60 5.72
N GLN A 142 -9.14 12.91 4.97
CA GLN A 142 -9.10 13.53 3.64
C GLN A 142 -8.24 12.75 2.62
N ILE A 143 -8.33 11.42 2.65
CA ILE A 143 -7.61 10.52 1.76
C ILE A 143 -8.42 10.28 0.49
N GLU A 144 -7.77 10.36 -0.66
CA GLU A 144 -8.40 10.02 -1.94
C GLU A 144 -8.78 8.55 -2.00
N ALA A 145 -10.02 8.25 -2.39
CA ALA A 145 -10.54 6.90 -2.51
C ALA A 145 -11.23 6.67 -3.86
N LEU A 146 -10.98 5.50 -4.46
CA LEU A 146 -11.71 4.97 -5.60
C LEU A 146 -12.39 3.67 -5.21
N VAL A 147 -13.69 3.57 -5.46
CA VAL A 147 -14.45 2.33 -5.21
C VAL A 147 -14.94 1.75 -6.53
N LEU A 148 -14.68 0.46 -6.74
CA LEU A 148 -14.93 -0.25 -7.99
C LEU A 148 -16.05 -1.30 -7.82
N PRO A 149 -16.79 -1.65 -8.89
CA PRO A 149 -17.81 -2.71 -8.84
C PRO A 149 -17.14 -4.10 -8.80
N ASP A 150 -16.48 -4.41 -7.69
CA ASP A 150 -15.68 -5.62 -7.48
C ASP A 150 -15.75 -6.07 -6.02
N GLY A 151 -15.24 -7.27 -5.73
CA GLY A 151 -15.16 -7.84 -4.39
C GLY A 151 -13.83 -7.54 -3.68
N HIS A 152 -13.61 -8.21 -2.55
CA HIS A 152 -12.40 -8.03 -1.72
C HIS A 152 -11.09 -8.20 -2.50
N ARG A 153 -11.05 -9.17 -3.42
CA ARG A 153 -9.80 -9.53 -4.10
C ARG A 153 -9.49 -8.60 -5.27
N LEU A 154 -10.41 -7.70 -5.66
CA LEU A 154 -10.28 -6.77 -6.80
C LEU A 154 -9.82 -7.47 -8.09
N GLU A 155 -10.18 -8.75 -8.26
CA GLU A 155 -9.66 -9.60 -9.33
C GLU A 155 -10.14 -9.18 -10.72
N ASN A 156 -11.32 -8.56 -10.82
CA ASN A 156 -11.86 -8.06 -12.08
C ASN A 156 -11.29 -6.67 -12.42
N SER A 157 -10.60 -6.05 -11.47
CA SER A 157 -10.13 -4.67 -11.55
C SER A 157 -8.61 -4.52 -11.56
N VAL A 158 -7.84 -5.61 -11.67
CA VAL A 158 -6.36 -5.57 -11.58
C VAL A 158 -5.74 -4.57 -12.56
N GLN A 159 -6.21 -4.53 -13.82
CA GLN A 159 -5.71 -3.58 -14.80
C GLN A 159 -6.00 -2.12 -14.38
N ARG A 160 -7.23 -1.83 -13.95
CA ARG A 160 -7.61 -0.50 -13.48
C ARG A 160 -6.80 -0.08 -12.26
N VAL A 161 -6.56 -1.00 -11.33
CA VAL A 161 -5.70 -0.80 -10.16
C VAL A 161 -4.26 -0.44 -10.58
N ALA A 162 -3.70 -1.14 -11.56
CA ALA A 162 -2.36 -0.86 -12.08
C ALA A 162 -2.26 0.53 -12.75
N GLU A 163 -3.31 0.95 -13.46
CA GLU A 163 -3.40 2.29 -14.04
C GLU A 163 -3.44 3.39 -12.97
N GLU A 164 -4.25 3.21 -11.92
CA GLU A 164 -4.28 4.16 -10.81
C GLU A 164 -2.95 4.20 -10.04
N PHE A 165 -2.28 3.05 -9.89
CA PHE A 165 -0.97 3.00 -9.27
C PHE A 165 0.09 3.73 -10.10
N ARG A 166 0.05 3.62 -11.43
CA ARG A 166 0.95 4.40 -12.32
C ARG A 166 0.76 5.91 -12.11
N ARG A 167 -0.48 6.39 -12.04
CA ARG A 167 -0.78 7.81 -11.77
C ARG A 167 -0.28 8.23 -10.38
N PHE A 168 -0.45 7.35 -9.40
CA PHE A 168 0.04 7.58 -8.04
C PHE A 168 1.57 7.67 -7.97
N LEU A 169 2.30 6.79 -8.68
CA LEU A 169 3.76 6.85 -8.75
C LEU A 169 4.25 8.11 -9.47
N PHE A 170 3.58 8.53 -10.54
CA PHE A 170 3.89 9.81 -11.22
C PHE A 170 3.81 10.98 -10.24
N LEU A 171 2.73 11.06 -9.44
CA LEU A 171 2.59 12.07 -8.38
C LEU A 171 3.74 11.98 -7.36
N CYS A 172 4.09 10.78 -6.89
CA CYS A 172 5.10 10.62 -5.85
C CYS A 172 6.52 10.92 -6.32
N VAL A 173 6.87 10.49 -7.53
CA VAL A 173 8.23 10.52 -8.08
C VAL A 173 8.52 11.83 -8.82
N GLU A 174 7.55 12.38 -9.56
CA GLU A 174 7.78 13.55 -10.43
C GLU A 174 7.37 14.90 -9.81
N ASN A 175 6.61 14.92 -8.69
CA ASN A 175 6.30 16.14 -7.94
C ASN A 175 7.01 16.21 -6.57
N PRO A 176 8.35 16.30 -6.51
CA PRO A 176 9.13 16.15 -5.27
C PRO A 176 8.73 17.08 -4.10
N ASN A 177 8.05 18.21 -4.36
CA ASN A 177 7.58 19.13 -3.32
C ASN A 177 6.05 19.15 -3.24
N PRO A 178 5.41 18.53 -2.24
CA PRO A 178 4.11 18.99 -1.81
C PRO A 178 4.33 20.34 -1.10
N SER A 179 3.79 21.41 -1.70
CA SER A 179 3.69 22.73 -1.10
C SER A 179 3.04 22.69 0.28
#